data_AF-A0A6J0XV94-F1
#
_entry.id   AF-A0A6J0XV94-F1
#
_cell.length_a   1.000
_cell.length_b   1.000
_cell.length_c   1.000
_cell.angle_alpha   90.00
_cell.angle_beta   90.00
_cell.angle_gamma   90.00
#
_symmetry.space_group_name_H-M   'P 1'
#
loop_
_entity.id
_entity.type
_entity.pdbx_description
1 polymer ?
#
loop_
_entity_poly.entity_id
_entity_poly.type
_entity_poly.pdbx_seq_one_letter_code
_entity_poly.pdbx_strand_id
1 'polypeptide(L)'
;MTGKETLVMFSRLRGIPERHISSCVDQILDDLLMYTYADKLVRTYSGGNRRKLSAGIALLGEPVVIFLDEPSTGMDPVARRLLWGTVARARKSGKAIIITSHSMEECEALCTRLAIMVQGQFKCLGSPQHLKSKFGSGYSLRAKIRSDGQQETLEEFKAFVGLTFPGSVLEDEHQGMVHYHLPGDDLSWAKVFGIMEQAKVTYMLEDYSVNQISLEDIFLSFSCPVPPAQGSNRQERAKPADLAFPSPPLSPSSSQRPSPPPTPPPTPCSSQHFSQPLSWPPTPIPFSSSSQPPSLPRSPPASQPPSPHPSKTALL
;
A
#
# COMPACT_ATOMS: atom_id res chain seq x y z
N MET A 1 30.36 -8.18 7.71
CA MET A 1 29.19 -8.67 8.45
C MET A 1 28.21 -9.32 7.47
N THR A 2 27.74 -10.52 7.80
CA THR A 2 26.66 -11.23 7.09
C THR A 2 25.30 -10.68 7.51
N GLY A 3 24.22 -11.04 6.81
CA GLY A 3 22.86 -10.63 7.21
C GLY A 3 22.50 -11.15 8.61
N LYS A 4 22.82 -12.42 8.90
CA LYS A 4 22.58 -13.04 10.21
C LYS A 4 23.37 -12.34 11.32
N GLU A 5 24.66 -12.09 11.10
CA GLU A 5 25.49 -11.35 12.06
C GLU A 5 24.95 -9.93 12.30
N THR A 6 24.45 -9.27 11.25
CA THR A 6 23.83 -7.94 11.35
C THR A 6 22.61 -7.97 12.26
N LEU A 7 21.70 -8.94 12.06
CA LEU A 7 20.52 -9.09 12.90
C LEU A 7 20.88 -9.44 14.35
N VAL A 8 21.88 -10.29 14.57
CA VAL A 8 22.38 -10.59 15.93
C VAL A 8 22.94 -9.33 16.60
N MET A 9 23.74 -8.54 15.87
CA MET A 9 24.29 -7.29 16.38
C MET A 9 23.16 -6.32 16.78
N PHE A 10 22.17 -6.09 15.90
CA PHE A 10 21.04 -5.22 16.23
C PHE A 10 20.16 -5.78 17.35
N SER A 11 20.04 -7.10 17.49
CA SER A 11 19.31 -7.73 18.60
C SER A 11 19.93 -7.36 19.95
N ARG A 12 21.27 -7.44 20.04
CA ARG A 12 22.01 -7.06 21.24
C ARG A 12 21.90 -5.56 21.53
N LEU A 13 22.00 -4.72 20.50
CA LEU A 13 21.83 -3.26 20.63
C LEU A 13 20.43 -2.87 21.12
N ARG A 14 19.40 -3.63 20.73
CA ARG A 14 18.02 -3.46 21.19
C ARG A 14 17.78 -3.98 22.62
N GLY A 15 18.74 -4.66 23.23
CA GLY A 15 18.62 -5.23 24.58
C GLY A 15 17.83 -6.53 24.66
N ILE A 16 17.71 -7.28 23.55
CA ILE A 16 17.06 -8.60 23.56
C ILE A 16 17.94 -9.57 24.38
N PRO A 17 17.38 -10.33 25.35
CA PRO A 17 18.16 -11.30 26.13
C PRO A 17 18.82 -12.35 25.22
N GLU A 18 20.10 -12.67 25.46
CA GLU A 18 20.92 -13.54 24.60
C GLU A 18 20.21 -14.88 24.27
N ARG A 19 19.50 -15.45 25.24
CA ARG A 19 18.70 -16.68 25.10
C ARG A 19 17.61 -16.62 24.02
N HIS A 20 17.10 -15.44 23.70
CA HIS A 20 16.03 -15.24 22.71
C HIS A 20 16.57 -14.77 21.35
N ILE A 21 17.84 -14.32 21.28
CA ILE A 21 18.38 -13.71 20.06
C ILE A 21 18.30 -14.66 18.88
N SER A 22 18.74 -15.92 19.02
CA SER A 22 18.67 -16.88 17.90
C SER A 22 17.24 -17.03 17.40
N SER A 23 16.28 -17.22 18.31
CA SER A 23 14.87 -17.40 17.93
C SER A 23 14.29 -16.16 17.24
N CYS A 24 14.60 -14.95 17.73
CA CYS A 24 14.13 -13.71 17.09
C CYS A 24 14.76 -13.51 15.72
N VAL A 25 16.06 -13.81 15.56
CA VAL A 25 16.77 -13.68 14.28
C VAL A 25 16.22 -14.68 13.26
N ASP A 26 16.04 -15.94 13.66
CA ASP A 26 15.51 -16.98 12.77
C ASP A 26 14.06 -16.65 12.36
N GLN A 27 13.22 -16.17 13.29
CA GLN A 27 11.87 -15.67 12.95
C GLN A 27 11.88 -14.56 11.90
N ILE A 28 12.77 -13.57 12.01
CA ILE A 28 12.87 -12.49 11.03
C ILE A 28 13.37 -13.01 9.67
N LEU A 29 14.28 -13.99 9.66
CA LEU A 29 14.76 -14.62 8.43
C LEU A 29 13.66 -15.42 7.72
N ASP A 30 12.78 -16.09 8.47
CA ASP A 30 11.54 -16.74 7.97
C ASP A 30 10.58 -15.71 7.40
N ASP A 31 10.23 -14.71 8.20
CA ASP A 31 9.23 -13.70 7.87
C ASP A 31 9.54 -12.90 6.59
N LEU A 32 10.83 -12.82 6.22
CA LEU A 32 11.31 -12.08 5.06
C LEU A 32 11.93 -12.97 3.97
N LEU A 33 11.86 -14.31 4.12
CA LEU A 33 12.47 -15.31 3.24
C LEU A 33 13.94 -15.01 2.90
N MET A 34 14.74 -14.70 3.93
CA MET A 34 16.15 -14.30 3.78
C MET A 34 17.16 -15.41 4.05
N TYR A 35 16.74 -16.62 4.39
CA TYR A 35 17.65 -17.73 4.75
C TYR A 35 18.73 -18.01 3.71
N THR A 36 18.39 -18.00 2.43
CA THR A 36 19.34 -18.27 1.32
C THR A 36 20.45 -17.22 1.19
N TYR A 37 20.30 -16.08 1.85
CA TYR A 37 21.26 -14.99 1.87
C TYR A 37 21.82 -14.70 3.28
N ALA A 38 21.32 -15.37 4.32
CA ALA A 38 21.62 -15.04 5.72
C ALA A 38 23.13 -15.04 6.02
N ASP A 39 23.87 -16.02 5.49
CA ASP A 39 25.32 -16.16 5.69
C ASP A 39 26.17 -15.46 4.61
N LYS A 40 25.53 -14.76 3.66
CA LYS A 40 26.24 -13.95 2.65
C LYS A 40 26.52 -12.56 3.21
N LEU A 41 27.63 -11.98 2.79
CA LEU A 41 28.01 -10.62 3.17
C LEU A 41 26.97 -9.61 2.66
N VAL A 42 26.55 -8.67 3.50
CA VAL A 42 25.53 -7.66 3.13
C VAL A 42 25.95 -6.84 1.90
N ARG A 43 27.26 -6.66 1.67
CA ARG A 43 27.78 -5.97 0.47
C ARG A 43 27.36 -6.64 -0.85
N THR A 44 27.12 -7.96 -0.85
CA THR A 44 26.73 -8.72 -2.05
C THR A 44 25.22 -8.77 -2.23
N TYR A 45 24.43 -8.15 -1.35
CA TYR A 45 22.98 -8.13 -1.48
C TYR A 45 22.55 -7.17 -2.59
N SER A 46 21.53 -7.58 -3.34
CA SER A 46 20.76 -6.69 -4.21
C SER A 46 20.08 -5.58 -3.41
N GLY A 47 19.67 -4.49 -4.07
CA GLY A 47 18.95 -3.39 -3.41
C GLY A 47 17.73 -3.87 -2.62
N GLY A 48 16.89 -4.73 -3.22
CA GLY A 48 15.73 -5.31 -2.54
C GLY A 48 16.08 -6.14 -1.31
N ASN A 49 17.13 -6.97 -1.37
CA ASN A 49 17.56 -7.76 -0.20
C ASN A 49 18.15 -6.89 0.92
N ARG A 50 18.79 -5.77 0.60
CA ARG A 50 19.22 -4.77 1.60
C ARG A 50 18.00 -4.10 2.25
N ARG A 51 16.97 -3.80 1.46
CA ARG A 51 15.70 -3.24 1.97
C ARG A 51 14.97 -4.24 2.87
N LYS A 52 14.97 -5.54 2.52
CA LYS A 52 14.43 -6.62 3.37
C LYS A 52 15.16 -6.66 4.71
N LEU A 53 16.50 -6.68 4.68
CA LEU A 53 17.29 -6.67 5.90
C LEU A 53 16.99 -5.42 6.76
N SER A 54 16.86 -4.25 6.14
CA SER A 54 16.49 -3.01 6.84
C SER A 54 15.12 -3.09 7.51
N ALA A 55 14.11 -3.64 6.82
CA ALA A 55 12.79 -3.87 7.38
C ALA A 55 12.84 -4.89 8.53
N GLY A 56 13.64 -5.96 8.38
CA GLY A 56 13.86 -6.95 9.43
C GLY A 56 14.46 -6.34 10.69
N ILE A 57 15.46 -5.47 10.56
CA ILE A 57 16.05 -4.72 11.68
C ILE A 57 15.02 -3.82 12.38
N ALA A 58 14.11 -3.20 11.63
CA ALA A 58 13.06 -2.35 12.19
C ALA A 58 12.03 -3.16 13.00
N LEU A 59 11.68 -4.37 12.54
CA LEU A 59 10.73 -5.28 13.18
C LEU A 59 11.32 -6.08 14.35
N LEU A 60 12.66 -6.18 14.39
CA LEU A 60 13.41 -6.96 15.38
C LEU A 60 13.17 -6.46 16.81
N GLY A 61 12.92 -7.41 17.72
CA GLY A 61 12.69 -7.12 19.14
C GLY A 61 11.29 -6.60 19.47
N GLU A 62 10.36 -6.69 18.53
CA GLU A 62 8.95 -6.37 18.74
C GLU A 62 8.68 -5.00 19.37
N PRO A 63 9.23 -3.90 18.82
CA PRO A 63 9.03 -2.57 19.38
C PRO A 63 7.55 -2.15 19.31
N VAL A 64 7.14 -1.29 20.25
CA VAL A 64 5.77 -0.75 20.33
C VAL A 64 5.45 0.15 19.14
N VAL A 65 6.44 0.88 18.63
CA VAL A 65 6.33 1.81 17.49
C VAL A 65 7.39 1.47 16.45
N ILE A 66 6.97 1.34 15.18
CA ILE A 66 7.83 0.97 14.05
C ILE A 66 7.70 2.05 12.97
N PHE A 67 8.84 2.54 12.48
CA PHE A 67 8.92 3.46 11.35
C PHE A 67 9.51 2.74 10.16
N LEU A 68 8.80 2.78 9.03
CA LEU A 68 9.21 2.15 7.78
C LEU A 68 9.23 3.21 6.69
N ASP A 69 10.43 3.58 6.25
CA ASP A 69 10.58 4.53 5.14
C ASP A 69 10.69 3.78 3.81
N GLU A 70 9.65 3.90 2.98
CA GLU A 70 9.60 3.35 1.62
C GLU A 70 9.98 1.84 1.57
N PRO A 71 9.36 0.98 2.39
CA PRO A 71 9.93 -0.31 2.73
C PRO A 71 9.86 -1.34 1.60
N SER A 72 8.95 -1.19 0.63
CA SER A 72 8.84 -2.10 -0.53
C SER A 72 9.67 -1.68 -1.74
N THR A 73 10.30 -0.50 -1.70
CA THR A 73 11.03 0.06 -2.84
C THR A 73 12.20 -0.82 -3.27
N GLY A 74 12.22 -1.21 -4.55
CA GLY A 74 13.26 -2.07 -5.13
C GLY A 74 13.14 -3.56 -4.77
N MET A 75 12.03 -3.98 -4.18
CA MET A 75 11.71 -5.40 -3.99
C MET A 75 10.95 -5.97 -5.19
N ASP A 76 11.10 -7.28 -5.42
CA ASP A 76 10.25 -8.00 -6.36
C ASP A 76 8.79 -8.09 -5.84
N PRO A 77 7.78 -8.26 -6.73
CA PRO A 77 6.38 -8.30 -6.32
C PRO A 77 6.06 -9.36 -5.25
N VAL A 78 6.76 -10.49 -5.26
CA VAL A 78 6.56 -11.58 -4.29
C VAL A 78 7.09 -11.17 -2.92
N ALA A 79 8.32 -10.65 -2.87
CA ALA A 79 8.93 -10.09 -1.67
C ALA A 79 8.11 -8.97 -1.04
N ARG A 80 7.56 -8.07 -1.85
CA ARG A 80 6.69 -7.00 -1.38
C ARG A 80 5.47 -7.55 -0.64
N ARG A 81 4.79 -8.55 -1.19
CA ARG A 81 3.63 -9.19 -0.53
C ARG A 81 4.00 -9.88 0.77
N LEU A 82 5.18 -10.49 0.85
CA LEU A 82 5.68 -11.11 2.09
C LEU A 82 5.94 -10.06 3.17
N LEU A 83 6.61 -8.97 2.80
CA LEU A 83 6.81 -7.82 3.69
C LEU A 83 5.46 -7.28 4.20
N TRP A 84 4.48 -7.11 3.30
CA TRP A 84 3.13 -6.68 3.69
C TRP A 84 2.47 -7.63 4.68
N GLY A 85 2.59 -8.94 4.47
CA GLY A 85 2.10 -9.96 5.40
C GLY A 85 2.74 -9.86 6.78
N THR A 86 4.05 -9.62 6.84
CA THR A 86 4.80 -9.45 8.10
C THR A 86 4.42 -8.16 8.82
N VAL A 87 4.29 -7.05 8.09
CA VAL A 87 3.81 -5.76 8.64
C VAL A 87 2.37 -5.88 9.14
N ALA A 88 1.50 -6.56 8.39
CA ALA A 88 0.12 -6.81 8.80
C ALA A 88 0.02 -7.68 10.07
N ARG A 89 0.90 -8.66 10.24
CA ARG A 89 1.01 -9.44 11.49
C ARG A 89 1.49 -8.57 12.65
N ALA A 90 2.52 -7.76 12.46
CA ALA A 90 3.00 -6.82 13.47
C ALA A 90 1.90 -5.83 13.90
N ARG A 91 1.10 -5.34 12.96
CA ARG A 91 -0.09 -4.52 13.26
C ARG A 91 -1.12 -5.29 14.08
N LYS A 92 -1.44 -6.53 13.69
CA LYS A 92 -2.41 -7.40 14.40
C LYS A 92 -1.97 -7.72 15.83
N SER A 93 -0.66 -7.75 16.11
CA SER A 93 -0.16 -7.91 17.48
C SER A 93 -0.19 -6.62 18.31
N GLY A 94 -0.83 -5.55 17.82
CA GLY A 94 -1.05 -4.32 18.57
C GLY A 94 0.06 -3.28 18.45
N LYS A 95 1.02 -3.47 17.53
CA LYS A 95 2.11 -2.52 17.30
C LYS A 95 1.63 -1.33 16.46
N ALA A 96 2.11 -0.13 16.78
CA ALA A 96 1.89 1.06 15.98
C ALA A 96 2.94 1.13 14.86
N ILE A 97 2.51 1.28 13.61
CA ILE A 97 3.41 1.30 12.46
C ILE A 97 3.13 2.56 11.64
N ILE A 98 4.18 3.32 11.36
CA ILE A 98 4.16 4.48 10.48
C ILE A 98 4.96 4.11 9.24
N ILE A 99 4.32 4.20 8.07
CA ILE A 99 4.88 3.81 6.78
C ILE A 99 4.80 5.01 5.86
N THR A 100 5.93 5.40 5.26
CA THR A 100 5.96 6.33 4.13
C THR A 100 6.05 5.51 2.86
N SER A 101 5.23 5.86 1.86
CA SER A 101 5.23 5.15 0.58
C SER A 101 4.66 6.02 -0.52
N HIS A 102 5.32 6.00 -1.68
CA HIS A 102 4.80 6.51 -2.94
C HIS A 102 3.85 5.52 -3.62
N SER A 103 3.75 4.28 -3.14
CA SER A 103 2.83 3.27 -3.69
C SER A 103 1.47 3.35 -2.99
N MET A 104 0.45 3.80 -3.71
CA MET A 104 -0.91 3.85 -3.16
C MET A 104 -1.47 2.46 -2.87
N GLU A 105 -1.08 1.44 -3.65
CA GLU A 105 -1.43 0.05 -3.39
C GLU A 105 -0.92 -0.43 -2.01
N GLU A 106 0.32 -0.07 -1.64
CA GLU A 106 0.90 -0.39 -0.33
C GLU A 106 0.14 0.28 0.81
N CYS A 107 -0.07 1.59 0.64
CA CYS A 107 -0.81 2.43 1.57
C CYS A 107 -2.24 1.92 1.78
N GLU A 108 -2.95 1.54 0.72
CA GLU A 108 -4.31 1.00 0.80
C GLU A 108 -4.34 -0.37 1.48
N ALA A 109 -3.35 -1.24 1.22
CA ALA A 109 -3.30 -2.57 1.79
C ALA A 109 -2.95 -2.59 3.29
N LEU A 110 -2.05 -1.70 3.74
CA LEU A 110 -1.47 -1.75 5.09
C LEU A 110 -2.08 -0.75 6.07
N CYS A 111 -2.38 0.46 5.60
CA CYS A 111 -2.70 1.58 6.47
C CYS A 111 -4.19 1.59 6.86
N THR A 112 -4.45 1.81 8.15
CA THR A 112 -5.81 2.06 8.66
C THR A 112 -6.21 3.52 8.51
N ARG A 113 -5.22 4.42 8.51
CA ARG A 113 -5.34 5.85 8.25
C ARG A 113 -4.22 6.27 7.31
N LEU A 114 -4.57 7.07 6.31
CA LEU A 114 -3.69 7.63 5.31
C LEU A 114 -3.63 9.15 5.48
N ALA A 115 -2.45 9.73 5.29
CA ALA A 115 -2.27 11.15 5.06
C ALA A 115 -1.69 11.35 3.66
N ILE A 116 -2.11 12.40 2.97
CA ILE A 116 -1.47 12.81 1.71
C ILE A 116 -0.74 14.12 1.97
N MET A 117 0.55 14.11 1.71
CA MET A 117 1.41 15.29 1.82
C MET A 117 1.77 15.84 0.44
N VAL A 118 1.60 17.15 0.26
CA VAL A 118 2.02 17.87 -0.96
C VAL A 118 2.76 19.12 -0.54
N GLN A 119 3.97 19.34 -1.07
CA GLN A 119 4.82 20.50 -0.76
C GLN A 119 5.04 20.72 0.76
N GLY A 120 5.22 19.62 1.51
CA GLY A 120 5.47 19.68 2.96
C GLY A 120 4.23 19.96 3.81
N GLN A 121 3.03 20.02 3.22
CA GLN A 121 1.77 20.22 3.93
C GLN A 121 0.84 19.03 3.76
N PHE A 122 0.20 18.61 4.86
CA PHE A 122 -0.86 17.61 4.79
C PHE A 122 -2.10 18.20 4.13
N LYS A 123 -2.48 17.64 2.97
CA LYS A 123 -3.69 18.04 2.24
C LYS A 123 -4.92 17.30 2.73
N CYS A 124 -4.78 16.02 3.07
CA CYS A 124 -5.85 15.24 3.65
C CYS A 124 -5.33 14.20 4.63
N LEU A 125 -6.21 13.77 5.55
CA LEU A 125 -5.97 12.75 6.57
C LEU A 125 -7.28 12.03 6.84
N GLY A 126 -7.27 10.69 6.89
CA GLY A 126 -8.47 9.89 7.12
C GLY A 126 -8.26 8.42 6.77
N SER A 127 -9.30 7.59 6.81
CA SER A 127 -9.20 6.23 6.27
C SER A 127 -9.14 6.28 4.73
N PRO A 128 -8.55 5.27 4.06
CA PRO A 128 -8.57 5.17 2.60
C PRO A 128 -9.97 5.37 2.00
N GLN A 129 -10.98 4.74 2.60
CA GLN A 129 -12.37 4.88 2.18
C GLN A 129 -12.93 6.29 2.41
N HIS A 130 -12.61 6.93 3.54
CA HIS A 130 -13.02 8.31 3.79
C HIS A 130 -12.43 9.27 2.77
N LEU A 131 -11.16 9.09 2.39
CA LEU A 131 -10.51 9.89 1.37
C LEU A 131 -11.18 9.69 0.00
N LYS A 132 -11.45 8.43 -0.38
CA LYS A 132 -12.20 8.11 -1.61
C LYS A 132 -13.58 8.75 -1.63
N SER A 133 -14.32 8.72 -0.53
CA SER A 133 -15.65 9.35 -0.48
C SER A 133 -15.62 10.87 -0.45
N LYS A 134 -14.61 11.48 0.19
CA LYS A 134 -14.52 12.94 0.36
C LYS A 134 -13.91 13.66 -0.84
N PHE A 135 -12.93 13.04 -1.48
CA PHE A 135 -12.15 13.65 -2.57
C PHE A 135 -12.28 12.89 -3.90
N GLY A 136 -12.73 11.64 -3.89
CA GLY A 136 -13.04 10.86 -5.08
C GLY A 136 -14.49 11.06 -5.53
N SER A 137 -14.88 12.31 -5.81
CA SER A 137 -16.17 12.61 -6.44
C SER A 137 -16.11 12.23 -7.91
N GLY A 138 -16.80 11.16 -8.32
CA GLY A 138 -16.85 10.74 -9.71
C GLY A 138 -16.44 9.30 -10.00
N TYR A 139 -16.36 9.01 -11.30
CA TYR A 139 -16.00 7.71 -11.84
C TYR A 139 -14.90 7.85 -12.89
N SER A 140 -13.98 6.90 -12.91
CA SER A 140 -13.00 6.73 -13.97
C SER A 140 -13.57 5.79 -15.02
N LEU A 141 -13.87 6.30 -16.21
CA LEU A 141 -14.28 5.51 -17.38
C LEU A 141 -13.08 5.31 -18.31
N ARG A 142 -12.73 4.06 -18.60
CA ARG A 142 -11.79 3.72 -19.68
C ARG A 142 -12.52 2.93 -20.74
N ALA A 143 -12.42 3.34 -21.99
CA ALA A 143 -13.00 2.64 -23.12
C ALA A 143 -11.94 2.41 -24.20
N LYS A 144 -11.97 1.23 -24.82
CA LYS A 144 -11.11 0.87 -25.94
C LYS A 144 -11.95 0.71 -27.20
N ILE A 145 -11.67 1.53 -28.19
CA ILE A 145 -12.32 1.51 -29.50
C ILE A 145 -11.50 0.61 -30.42
N ARG A 146 -12.19 -0.17 -31.26
CA ARG A 146 -11.53 -1.04 -32.25
C ARG A 146 -10.71 -0.19 -33.21
N SER A 147 -9.43 -0.52 -33.35
CA SER A 147 -8.44 0.28 -34.07
C SER A 147 -8.47 0.13 -35.60
N ASP A 148 -9.59 -0.23 -36.23
CA ASP A 148 -9.63 -0.52 -37.68
C ASP A 148 -9.61 0.72 -38.60
N GLY A 149 -9.08 1.85 -38.11
CA GLY A 149 -8.94 3.10 -38.87
C GLY A 149 -10.12 4.07 -38.72
N GLN A 150 -11.05 3.78 -37.81
CA GLN A 150 -12.22 4.62 -37.54
C GLN A 150 -11.92 5.78 -36.55
N GLN A 151 -11.06 6.72 -36.96
CA GLN A 151 -10.85 7.97 -36.21
C GLN A 151 -12.17 8.75 -36.03
N GLU A 152 -13.10 8.61 -36.97
CA GLU A 152 -14.43 9.23 -36.94
C GLU A 152 -15.29 8.68 -35.79
N THR A 153 -15.32 7.36 -35.59
CA THR A 153 -16.06 6.72 -34.49
C THR A 153 -15.49 7.08 -33.12
N LEU A 154 -14.17 7.31 -33.03
CA LEU A 154 -13.54 7.84 -31.82
C LEU A 154 -14.08 9.24 -31.51
N GLU A 155 -14.05 10.16 -32.46
CA GLU A 155 -14.56 11.53 -32.25
C GLU A 155 -16.07 11.55 -31.94
N GLU A 156 -16.87 10.71 -32.59
CA GLU A 156 -18.29 10.54 -32.26
C GLU A 156 -18.49 10.04 -30.83
N PHE A 157 -17.67 9.09 -30.37
CA PHE A 157 -17.72 8.61 -28.99
C PHE A 157 -17.30 9.71 -28.00
N LYS A 158 -16.28 10.52 -28.31
CA LYS A 158 -15.90 11.67 -27.46
C LYS A 158 -17.05 12.67 -27.34
N ALA A 159 -17.70 12.99 -28.46
CA ALA A 159 -18.86 13.88 -28.49
C ALA A 159 -20.03 13.31 -27.68
N PHE A 160 -20.28 12.01 -27.78
CA PHE A 160 -21.28 11.30 -26.99
C PHE A 160 -21.00 11.37 -25.48
N VAL A 161 -19.76 11.13 -25.05
CA VAL A 161 -19.37 11.20 -23.64
C VAL A 161 -19.53 12.64 -23.12
N GLY A 162 -19.10 13.64 -23.88
CA GLY A 162 -19.25 15.04 -23.51
C GLY A 162 -20.71 15.50 -23.38
N LEU A 163 -21.61 14.99 -24.23
CA LEU A 163 -23.04 15.27 -24.18
C LEU A 163 -23.75 14.53 -23.04
N THR A 164 -23.41 13.26 -22.85
CA THR A 164 -24.05 12.36 -21.88
C THR A 164 -23.63 12.66 -20.46
N PHE A 165 -22.35 13.01 -20.27
CA PHE A 165 -21.73 13.29 -18.98
C PHE A 165 -21.16 14.71 -19.01
N PRO A 166 -21.99 15.74 -18.74
CA PRO A 166 -21.53 17.12 -18.67
C PRO A 166 -20.43 17.27 -17.62
N GLY A 167 -19.34 17.95 -17.99
CA GLY A 167 -18.17 18.12 -17.10
C GLY A 167 -17.21 16.92 -17.08
N SER A 168 -17.38 15.94 -17.96
CA SER A 168 -16.38 14.91 -18.17
C SER A 168 -15.06 15.49 -18.67
N VAL A 169 -13.94 15.03 -18.11
CA VAL A 169 -12.59 15.46 -18.47
C VAL A 169 -11.85 14.29 -19.10
N LEU A 170 -11.30 14.46 -20.30
CA LEU A 170 -10.42 13.48 -20.92
C LEU A 170 -9.03 13.60 -20.26
N GLU A 171 -8.63 12.56 -19.52
CA GLU A 171 -7.34 12.51 -18.82
C GLU A 171 -6.22 11.97 -19.72
N ASP A 172 -6.52 10.94 -20.53
CA ASP A 172 -5.56 10.33 -21.45
C ASP A 172 -6.25 9.77 -22.71
N GLU A 173 -5.52 9.81 -23.81
CA GLU A 173 -5.91 9.25 -25.10
C GLU A 173 -4.68 8.64 -25.78
N HIS A 174 -4.66 7.31 -25.89
CA HIS A 174 -3.57 6.58 -26.52
C HIS A 174 -4.07 5.35 -27.26
N GLN A 175 -3.69 5.19 -28.53
CA GLN A 175 -3.94 3.99 -29.35
C GLN A 175 -5.41 3.53 -29.40
N GLY A 176 -6.36 4.48 -29.44
CA GLY A 176 -7.79 4.18 -29.44
C GLY A 176 -8.36 3.80 -28.06
N MET A 177 -7.56 3.91 -27.00
CA MET A 177 -8.01 3.89 -25.62
C MET A 177 -8.21 5.31 -25.12
N VAL A 178 -9.37 5.58 -24.55
CA VAL A 178 -9.72 6.87 -23.96
C VAL A 178 -10.01 6.69 -22.47
N HIS A 179 -9.50 7.62 -21.67
CA HIS A 179 -9.68 7.63 -20.22
C HIS A 179 -10.33 8.95 -19.80
N TYR A 180 -11.52 8.84 -19.23
CA TYR A 180 -12.35 9.95 -18.78
C TYR A 180 -12.54 9.95 -17.28
N HIS A 181 -12.53 11.14 -16.70
CA HIS A 181 -13.06 11.44 -15.39
C HIS A 181 -14.49 11.95 -15.50
N LEU A 182 -15.44 11.24 -14.90
CA LEU A 182 -16.86 11.59 -14.90
C LEU A 182 -17.23 12.19 -13.53
N PRO A 183 -17.72 13.44 -13.44
CA PRO A 183 -18.10 14.06 -12.17
C PRO A 183 -19.30 13.35 -11.53
N GLY A 184 -19.22 13.08 -10.23
CA GLY A 184 -20.06 12.08 -9.55
C GLY A 184 -21.31 12.58 -8.84
N ASP A 185 -21.65 13.86 -8.92
CA ASP A 185 -22.66 14.44 -8.02
C ASP A 185 -24.08 13.87 -8.22
N ASP A 186 -24.41 13.43 -9.44
CA ASP A 186 -25.74 12.88 -9.79
C ASP A 186 -25.70 11.54 -10.59
N LEU A 187 -24.53 10.91 -10.68
CA LEU A 187 -24.36 9.69 -11.48
C LEU A 187 -24.41 8.45 -10.60
N SER A 188 -25.34 7.53 -10.90
CA SER A 188 -25.35 6.20 -10.31
C SER A 188 -24.57 5.22 -11.19
N TRP A 189 -23.88 4.26 -10.55
CA TRP A 189 -23.20 3.16 -11.23
C TRP A 189 -24.08 2.49 -12.31
N ALA A 190 -25.35 2.21 -11.98
CA ALA A 190 -26.29 1.56 -12.88
C ALA A 190 -26.58 2.42 -14.12
N LYS A 191 -26.68 3.75 -13.97
CA LYS A 191 -26.89 4.66 -15.09
C LYS A 191 -25.66 4.71 -16.00
N VAL A 192 -24.47 4.84 -15.42
CA VAL A 192 -23.21 4.87 -16.20
C VAL A 192 -23.03 3.56 -16.98
N PHE A 193 -23.15 2.41 -16.31
CA PHE A 193 -23.07 1.11 -16.98
C PHE A 193 -24.16 0.92 -18.04
N GLY A 194 -25.42 1.28 -17.74
CA GLY A 194 -26.52 1.13 -18.69
C GLY A 194 -26.33 1.95 -19.96
N ILE A 195 -25.80 3.16 -19.84
CA ILE A 195 -25.49 4.02 -21.00
C ILE A 195 -24.28 3.48 -21.77
N MET A 196 -23.23 3.05 -21.06
CA MET A 196 -22.02 2.51 -21.69
C MET A 196 -22.27 1.20 -22.43
N GLU A 197 -23.18 0.35 -21.93
CA GLU A 197 -23.55 -0.90 -22.60
C GLU A 197 -24.28 -0.65 -23.93
N GLN A 198 -25.13 0.40 -23.98
CA GLN A 198 -25.75 0.84 -25.24
C GLN A 198 -24.70 1.41 -26.19
N ALA A 199 -23.81 2.27 -25.66
CA ALA A 199 -22.72 2.86 -26.41
C ALA A 199 -21.75 1.82 -27.00
N LYS A 200 -21.54 0.69 -26.30
CA LYS A 200 -20.70 -0.41 -26.79
C LYS A 200 -21.20 -0.97 -28.13
N VAL A 201 -22.52 -1.13 -28.28
CA VAL A 201 -23.14 -1.64 -29.51
C VAL A 201 -23.12 -0.56 -30.61
N THR A 202 -23.40 0.69 -30.25
CA THR A 202 -23.47 1.81 -31.21
C THR A 202 -22.10 2.20 -31.77
N TYR A 203 -21.08 2.26 -30.91
CA TYR A 203 -19.72 2.73 -31.26
C TYR A 203 -18.68 1.61 -31.38
N MET A 204 -19.13 0.34 -31.42
CA MET A 204 -18.27 -0.83 -31.61
C MET A 204 -17.07 -0.89 -30.66
N LEU A 205 -17.28 -0.57 -29.37
CA LEU A 205 -16.24 -0.64 -28.35
C LEU A 205 -15.77 -2.09 -28.18
N GLU A 206 -14.45 -2.31 -28.16
CA GLU A 206 -13.85 -3.60 -27.86
C GLU A 206 -14.10 -3.95 -26.39
N ASP A 207 -13.80 -2.99 -25.50
CA ASP A 207 -14.03 -3.13 -24.07
C ASP A 207 -14.22 -1.77 -23.39
N TYR A 208 -14.88 -1.77 -22.23
CA TYR A 208 -14.95 -0.62 -21.35
C TYR A 208 -14.88 -1.04 -19.89
N SER A 209 -14.31 -0.17 -19.06
CA SER A 209 -14.26 -0.34 -17.61
C SER A 209 -14.65 0.97 -16.95
N VAL A 210 -15.49 0.86 -15.93
CA VAL A 210 -15.87 1.97 -15.07
C VAL A 210 -15.39 1.60 -13.68
N ASN A 211 -14.63 2.48 -13.05
CA ASN A 211 -14.05 2.30 -11.71
C ASN A 211 -14.34 3.51 -10.84
N GLN A 212 -14.37 3.31 -9.52
CA GLN A 212 -14.29 4.44 -8.60
C GLN A 212 -12.88 5.06 -8.69
N ILE A 213 -12.81 6.38 -8.52
CA ILE A 213 -11.56 7.13 -8.45
C ILE A 213 -10.63 6.49 -7.40
N SER A 214 -9.40 6.22 -7.80
CA SER A 214 -8.38 5.60 -6.96
C SER A 214 -7.73 6.63 -6.03
N LEU A 215 -6.95 6.17 -5.05
CA LEU A 215 -6.12 7.08 -4.24
C LEU A 215 -5.02 7.75 -5.08
N GLU A 216 -4.58 7.10 -6.16
CA GLU A 216 -3.61 7.66 -7.10
C GLU A 216 -4.19 8.87 -7.81
N ASP A 217 -5.42 8.76 -8.30
CA ASP A 217 -6.13 9.86 -8.97
C ASP A 217 -6.37 11.04 -8.00
N ILE A 218 -6.77 10.74 -6.76
CA ILE A 218 -6.91 11.75 -5.71
C ILE A 218 -5.57 12.44 -5.45
N PHE A 219 -4.48 11.70 -5.37
CA PHE A 219 -3.14 12.29 -5.21
C PHE A 219 -2.73 13.16 -6.42
N LEU A 220 -3.01 12.71 -7.64
CA LEU A 220 -2.73 13.47 -8.86
C LEU A 220 -3.51 14.78 -8.90
N SER A 221 -4.77 14.78 -8.46
CA SER A 221 -5.59 15.99 -8.37
C SER A 221 -4.99 17.06 -7.44
N PHE A 222 -4.27 16.65 -6.39
CA PHE A 222 -3.60 17.58 -5.47
C PHE A 222 -2.22 18.02 -5.94
N SER A 223 -1.56 17.24 -6.81
CA SER A 223 -0.17 17.46 -7.23
C SER A 223 -0.05 18.11 -8.61
N CYS A 224 -1.07 18.00 -9.46
CA CYS A 224 -1.20 18.74 -10.71
C CYS A 224 -2.25 19.86 -10.55
N PRO A 225 -1.83 21.12 -10.36
CA PRO A 225 -2.74 22.23 -10.57
C PRO A 225 -3.09 22.27 -12.06
N VAL A 226 -4.30 21.87 -12.42
CA VAL A 226 -4.84 22.16 -13.75
C VAL A 226 -4.81 23.69 -13.91
N PRO A 227 -4.19 24.25 -14.96
CA PRO A 227 -4.28 25.69 -15.22
C PRO A 227 -5.77 26.04 -15.36
N PRO A 228 -6.28 27.11 -14.74
CA PRO A 228 -7.68 27.47 -14.87
C PRO A 228 -7.99 27.71 -16.35
N ALA A 229 -8.85 26.87 -16.93
CA ALA A 229 -9.46 27.13 -18.21
C ALA A 229 -10.20 28.48 -18.11
N GLN A 230 -9.85 29.40 -19.01
CA GLN A 230 -10.45 30.71 -19.09
C GLN A 230 -11.96 30.58 -19.39
N GLY A 231 -12.79 31.26 -18.59
CA GLY A 231 -14.13 31.66 -19.03
C GLY A 231 -15.30 31.23 -18.14
N SER A 232 -15.55 31.95 -17.06
CA SER A 232 -16.77 32.78 -16.95
C SER A 232 -16.79 33.51 -15.61
N ASN A 233 -16.99 34.81 -15.73
CA ASN A 233 -17.01 35.77 -14.64
C ASN A 233 -18.31 35.57 -13.84
N ARG A 234 -18.24 34.94 -12.65
CA ARG A 234 -19.25 35.12 -11.60
C ARG A 234 -18.57 35.50 -10.30
N GLN A 235 -18.59 36.80 -10.10
CA GLN A 235 -18.14 37.50 -8.91
C GLN A 235 -19.16 37.26 -7.80
N GLU A 236 -18.87 36.33 -6.88
CA GLU A 236 -19.49 36.32 -5.56
C GLU A 236 -18.42 36.33 -4.48
N ARG A 237 -18.37 37.48 -3.82
CA ARG A 237 -17.42 37.86 -2.79
C ARG A 237 -17.85 37.23 -1.47
N ALA A 238 -17.26 36.10 -1.09
CA ALA A 238 -17.32 35.60 0.29
C ALA A 238 -15.98 35.89 1.00
N LYS A 239 -16.07 36.54 2.16
CA LYS A 239 -14.95 36.94 3.03
C LYS A 239 -14.17 35.72 3.55
N PRO A 240 -12.86 35.86 3.87
CA PRO A 240 -12.12 34.78 4.49
C PRO A 240 -12.67 34.53 5.90
N ALA A 241 -13.14 33.32 6.15
CA ALA A 241 -13.33 32.81 7.50
C ALA A 241 -11.98 32.28 7.99
N ASP A 242 -11.43 32.93 9.01
CA ASP A 242 -10.27 32.46 9.75
C ASP A 242 -10.53 31.03 10.27
N LEU A 243 -9.83 30.05 9.70
CA LEU A 243 -9.71 28.72 10.30
C LEU A 243 -8.71 28.81 11.45
N ALA A 244 -9.14 29.45 12.54
CA ALA A 244 -8.51 29.32 13.84
C ALA A 244 -8.79 27.91 14.38
N PHE A 245 -7.73 27.13 14.57
CA PHE A 245 -7.78 25.90 15.35
C PHE A 245 -8.24 26.23 16.78
N PRO A 246 -9.28 25.58 17.33
CA PRO A 246 -9.60 25.76 18.73
C PRO A 246 -8.49 25.14 19.58
N SER A 247 -7.77 26.01 20.29
CA SER A 247 -6.83 25.61 21.34
C SER A 247 -7.62 24.96 22.50
N PRO A 248 -7.14 23.88 23.12
CA PRO A 248 -7.82 23.29 24.26
C PRO A 248 -7.76 24.26 25.47
N PRO A 249 -8.81 24.33 26.31
CA PRO A 249 -8.82 25.23 27.45
C PRO A 249 -7.81 24.77 28.52
N LEU A 250 -6.96 25.72 28.94
CA LEU A 250 -6.11 25.64 30.14
C LEU A 250 -6.99 25.42 31.38
N SER A 251 -6.74 24.34 32.11
CA SER A 251 -7.37 24.06 33.40
C SER A 251 -6.74 24.92 34.49
N PRO A 252 -7.51 25.49 35.44
CA PRO A 252 -6.95 26.20 36.57
C PRO A 252 -6.33 25.23 37.60
N SER A 253 -5.16 25.60 38.10
CA SER A 253 -4.45 24.96 39.21
C SER A 253 -5.30 24.94 40.47
N SER A 254 -5.65 23.75 40.95
CA SER A 254 -6.02 23.52 42.35
C SER A 254 -5.37 22.22 42.84
N SER A 255 -4.56 22.38 43.88
CA SER A 255 -3.92 21.32 44.64
C SER A 255 -4.98 20.48 45.34
N GLN A 256 -5.09 19.20 44.99
CA GLN A 256 -5.45 18.11 45.90
C GLN A 256 -5.32 16.77 45.18
N ARG A 257 -4.44 15.91 45.68
CA ARG A 257 -4.13 14.58 45.17
C ARG A 257 -5.17 13.58 45.72
N PRO A 258 -5.95 12.86 44.89
CA PRO A 258 -6.72 11.72 45.36
C PRO A 258 -5.81 10.49 45.49
N SER A 259 -5.93 9.77 46.60
CA SER A 259 -5.27 8.48 46.86
C SER A 259 -5.80 7.35 45.96
N PRO A 260 -4.97 6.36 45.59
CA PRO A 260 -5.41 5.25 44.74
C PRO A 260 -6.36 4.29 45.49
N PRO A 261 -7.30 3.63 44.79
CA PRO A 261 -8.16 2.61 45.39
C PRO A 261 -7.36 1.33 45.70
N PRO A 262 -7.77 0.55 46.72
CA PRO A 262 -7.07 -0.66 47.13
C PRO A 262 -7.20 -1.78 46.07
N THR A 263 -6.08 -2.45 45.81
CA THR A 263 -5.99 -3.68 45.01
C THR A 263 -6.68 -4.85 45.71
N PRO A 264 -7.44 -5.70 44.99
CA PRO A 264 -7.98 -6.93 45.56
C PRO A 264 -6.87 -7.98 45.77
N PRO A 265 -6.99 -8.85 46.79
CA PRO A 265 -6.00 -9.88 47.10
C PRO A 265 -5.97 -11.01 46.05
N PRO A 266 -4.84 -11.73 45.92
CA PRO A 266 -4.72 -12.84 44.98
C PRO A 266 -5.50 -14.06 45.49
N THR A 267 -6.38 -14.62 44.66
CA THR A 267 -7.00 -15.92 44.88
C THR A 267 -6.01 -17.05 44.54
N PRO A 268 -6.02 -18.18 45.27
CA PRO A 268 -4.98 -19.20 45.16
C PRO A 268 -5.10 -20.05 43.89
N CYS A 269 -3.92 -20.37 43.35
CA CYS A 269 -3.70 -21.34 42.29
C CYS A 269 -3.96 -22.75 42.84
N SER A 270 -5.00 -23.42 42.36
CA SER A 270 -5.26 -24.83 42.65
C SER A 270 -4.44 -25.70 41.71
N SER A 271 -3.46 -26.38 42.28
CA SER A 271 -2.71 -27.49 41.72
C SER A 271 -3.54 -28.77 41.69
N GLN A 272 -3.66 -29.41 40.52
CA GLN A 272 -3.72 -30.87 40.34
C GLN A 272 -3.00 -31.19 39.03
N HIS A 273 -1.71 -31.58 39.09
CA HIS A 273 -1.20 -32.95 38.98
C HIS A 273 -1.76 -33.74 37.78
N PHE A 274 -1.02 -33.84 36.66
CA PHE A 274 -0.03 -34.88 36.32
C PHE A 274 -0.65 -36.26 36.02
N SER A 275 -0.61 -36.67 34.74
CA SER A 275 -0.30 -38.04 34.32
C SER A 275 0.08 -38.05 32.83
N GLN A 276 1.35 -38.34 32.56
CA GLN A 276 1.97 -38.75 31.30
C GLN A 276 1.97 -40.31 31.23
N PRO A 277 2.69 -41.00 30.31
CA PRO A 277 2.89 -40.83 28.86
C PRO A 277 2.75 -42.19 28.11
N LEU A 278 2.91 -42.22 26.77
CA LEU A 278 3.36 -43.39 25.95
C LEU A 278 3.49 -42.87 24.48
N SER A 279 4.38 -43.26 23.58
CA SER A 279 5.67 -43.97 23.49
C SER A 279 5.95 -44.08 21.96
N TRP A 280 7.18 -43.85 21.50
CA TRP A 280 7.66 -44.16 20.11
C TRP A 280 8.40 -45.53 20.12
N PRO A 281 8.96 -46.07 19.00
CA PRO A 281 8.48 -46.37 17.62
C PRO A 281 8.81 -47.87 17.24
N PRO A 282 8.94 -48.39 15.96
CA PRO A 282 9.98 -48.04 14.96
C PRO A 282 9.62 -48.22 13.43
N THR A 283 10.59 -47.81 12.59
CA THR A 283 10.91 -47.86 11.11
C THR A 283 11.02 -49.28 10.43
N PRO A 284 11.47 -49.51 9.14
CA PRO A 284 11.45 -48.76 7.83
C PRO A 284 11.35 -49.61 6.46
N ILE A 285 11.48 -48.93 5.28
CA ILE A 285 11.90 -49.27 3.86
C ILE A 285 11.07 -50.28 2.98
N PRO A 286 11.16 -50.36 1.60
CA PRO A 286 12.16 -49.82 0.64
C PRO A 286 11.72 -49.21 -0.74
N PHE A 287 12.78 -48.77 -1.45
CA PHE A 287 12.99 -48.16 -2.78
C PHE A 287 12.51 -48.90 -4.05
N SER A 288 12.26 -48.13 -5.12
CA SER A 288 12.69 -48.36 -6.54
C SER A 288 12.23 -47.16 -7.42
N SER A 289 13.07 -46.23 -7.92
CA SER A 289 14.01 -46.21 -9.07
C SER A 289 13.40 -45.89 -10.46
N SER A 290 14.12 -45.04 -11.21
CA SER A 290 13.94 -44.55 -12.61
C SER A 290 12.95 -43.39 -12.77
N SER A 291 13.21 -42.26 -13.47
CA SER A 291 14.03 -42.01 -14.66
C SER A 291 14.51 -40.54 -14.75
N GLN A 292 15.55 -40.32 -15.55
CA GLN A 292 16.25 -39.06 -15.86
C GLN A 292 15.39 -38.00 -16.59
N PRO A 293 15.88 -36.73 -16.69
CA PRO A 293 15.08 -35.54 -16.98
C PRO A 293 15.06 -35.15 -18.47
N PRO A 294 14.07 -34.36 -18.93
CA PRO A 294 14.20 -33.62 -20.17
C PRO A 294 14.71 -32.19 -19.95
N SER A 295 15.50 -31.80 -20.94
CA SER A 295 16.30 -30.59 -21.14
C SER A 295 15.53 -29.27 -21.30
N LEU A 296 16.18 -28.20 -20.85
CA LEU A 296 15.89 -26.78 -21.05
C LEU A 296 15.75 -26.37 -22.54
N PRO A 297 14.85 -25.42 -22.86
CA PRO A 297 15.00 -24.55 -24.02
C PRO A 297 15.64 -23.20 -23.66
N ARG A 298 16.46 -22.72 -24.60
CA ARG A 298 17.32 -21.53 -24.58
C ARG A 298 16.55 -20.20 -24.51
N SER A 299 17.16 -19.24 -23.82
CA SER A 299 16.82 -17.82 -23.79
C SER A 299 17.20 -17.08 -25.09
N PRO A 300 16.43 -16.07 -25.53
CA PRO A 300 16.89 -15.05 -26.49
C PRO A 300 17.54 -13.83 -25.80
N PRO A 301 18.32 -13.01 -26.54
CA PRO A 301 19.26 -12.04 -25.96
C PRO A 301 18.67 -10.68 -25.57
N ALA A 302 19.47 -9.97 -24.78
CA ALA A 302 19.19 -8.71 -24.09
C ALA A 302 18.95 -7.49 -25.00
N SER A 303 17.96 -6.68 -24.61
CA SER A 303 17.76 -5.29 -25.04
C SER A 303 18.14 -4.32 -23.91
N GLN A 304 18.70 -3.17 -24.30
CA GLN A 304 19.34 -2.14 -23.47
C GLN A 304 18.38 -1.41 -22.52
N PRO A 305 18.86 -0.87 -21.39
CA PRO A 305 18.08 0.02 -20.54
C PRO A 305 18.17 1.49 -20.99
N PRO A 306 17.09 2.28 -20.95
CA PRO A 306 17.16 3.74 -21.03
C PRO A 306 17.56 4.38 -19.69
N SER A 307 18.16 5.56 -19.80
CA SER A 307 18.69 6.45 -18.75
C SER A 307 17.64 7.04 -17.81
N PRO A 308 18.01 7.51 -16.60
CA PRO A 308 17.09 8.02 -15.59
C PRO A 308 16.78 9.52 -15.76
N HIS A 309 15.51 9.90 -15.63
CA HIS A 309 15.06 11.26 -15.33
C HIS A 309 14.49 11.34 -13.89
N PRO A 310 14.47 12.53 -13.27
CA PRO A 310 14.63 12.70 -11.83
C PRO A 310 13.34 12.50 -11.02
N SER A 311 13.50 11.82 -9.88
CA SER A 311 12.50 11.67 -8.82
C SER A 311 12.02 13.03 -8.30
N LYS A 312 10.70 13.18 -8.16
CA LYS A 312 10.06 14.22 -7.36
C LYS A 312 9.11 13.60 -6.34
N THR A 313 9.32 14.02 -5.10
CA THR A 313 8.35 14.18 -4.00
C THR A 313 7.89 12.92 -3.26
N ALA A 314 8.32 12.84 -2.00
CA ALA A 314 7.93 11.86 -1.00
C ALA A 314 6.48 12.10 -0.51
N LEU A 315 5.79 11.00 -0.23
CA LEU A 315 4.54 10.92 0.51
C LEU A 315 4.82 10.30 1.89
N LEU A 316 4.33 10.95 2.94
CA LEU A 316 4.47 10.56 4.35
C LEU A 316 3.26 9.77 4.84
#